data_AF-W4GE48-F1
#
_entry.id   AF-W4GE48-F1
#
_cell.length_a   1.000
_cell.length_b   1.000
_cell.length_c   1.000
_cell.angle_alpha   90.00
_cell.angle_beta   90.00
_cell.angle_gamma   90.00
#
_symmetry.space_group_name_H-M   'P 1'
#
loop_
_entity.id
_entity.type
_entity.pdbx_description
1 polymer ?
#
loop_
_entity_poly.entity_id
_entity_poly.type
_entity_poly.pdbx_seq_one_letter_code
_entity_poly.pdbx_strand_id
1 'polypeptide(L)'
;MPSANVVDEKAHGKEDAVQPSQDVEPAPSRPRRVAFTGTSVAVSCLFLINLVVMPLKPYLTEPLPVSEAFRAPSLFPAVAPPLSSTNGQQQPGPVTQFERLYNAGTLPPDVSYFYDPVHVVEVMRTGVSSTSCDDADALVTSVLGVPFFPPDVKSAIVDAVCSLSSNATNNFGTVGRSWRIYLGAKKVDCLSAAWVVMLPAHNSTTSNVATIYYVFAPHILSPAWIIAKLSYRLVISVCIFVYSVYRYYRPLWHLRWSLQRQPLHVWSTAVRYDVVVGEPTCLVLSNAWVCLAFVVDFWGSTEFFGSACLRMGQTNDIGLFVLGVLYLGRTVWCAYASLVVLNATLKRLHMAQWAVPANTTTLAIAVTVGGGFLTSVQVKLPPLMAFYTWLLTLVNTVDGNGNVVALDDTAAMVVYVVGMTATCFGIVLGKKYVGQSVARRRSHLRHRIQTIQVGATTRAATPRLSDLPQPPQRSVESRMAFNDFKHQMVLWLCRMGSTDDGVCTGGSVYRIFQLFPMVQAQCTISQTGSDCYVFAYNAADELIEVTRVSLVDQIDLTQKTTARPVHQTVVETAPAVGSLVLGREKEGAADVTLYRGANNSPWVA
;
A
#
# COMPACT_ATOMS: atom_id res chain seq x y z
N MET A 1 -97.69 -15.37 -42.35
CA MET A 1 -98.64 -14.66 -41.45
C MET A 1 -97.83 -13.99 -40.34
N PRO A 2 -98.17 -12.76 -39.96
CA PRO A 2 -97.33 -11.62 -40.34
C PRO A 2 -96.82 -10.77 -39.16
N SER A 3 -95.90 -9.86 -39.50
CA SER A 3 -95.94 -8.42 -39.21
C SER A 3 -94.67 -7.86 -38.56
N ALA A 4 -94.07 -6.97 -39.34
CA ALA A 4 -93.09 -5.98 -38.95
C ALA A 4 -93.65 -5.04 -37.85
N ASN A 5 -92.73 -4.44 -37.09
CA ASN A 5 -92.79 -3.00 -36.84
C ASN A 5 -91.40 -2.46 -36.52
N VAL A 6 -90.95 -1.56 -37.39
CA VAL A 6 -89.91 -0.57 -37.19
C VAL A 6 -90.58 0.62 -36.51
N VAL A 7 -90.00 1.15 -35.43
CA VAL A 7 -90.16 2.55 -35.03
C VAL A 7 -88.81 3.05 -34.48
N ASP A 8 -88.29 4.06 -35.17
CA ASP A 8 -87.21 4.96 -34.74
C ASP A 8 -87.60 5.74 -33.46
N GLU A 9 -86.65 5.95 -32.55
CA GLU A 9 -86.53 7.28 -31.94
C GLU A 9 -85.09 7.58 -31.46
N LYS A 10 -84.60 8.74 -31.90
CA LYS A 10 -83.28 9.32 -31.64
C LYS A 10 -83.24 10.04 -30.27
N ALA A 11 -82.14 9.79 -29.56
CA ALA A 11 -81.25 10.76 -28.90
C ALA A 11 -81.83 11.86 -27.98
N HIS A 12 -81.55 11.74 -26.67
CA HIS A 12 -80.95 12.84 -25.90
C HIS A 12 -80.27 12.39 -24.59
N GLY A 13 -78.96 12.66 -24.50
CA GLY A 13 -78.25 13.17 -23.31
C GLY A 13 -78.08 12.28 -22.07
N LYS A 14 -76.85 11.85 -21.80
CA LYS A 14 -76.00 12.42 -20.71
C LYS A 14 -74.65 11.70 -20.64
N GLU A 15 -73.59 12.49 -20.59
CA GLU A 15 -72.25 12.08 -20.16
C GLU A 15 -72.33 11.61 -18.70
N ASP A 16 -72.09 10.32 -18.46
CA ASP A 16 -71.88 9.80 -17.11
C ASP A 16 -70.38 9.58 -16.86
N ALA A 17 -69.96 10.21 -15.77
CA ALA A 17 -68.59 10.39 -15.33
C ALA A 17 -67.87 9.06 -15.06
N VAL A 18 -66.60 9.02 -15.50
CA VAL A 18 -65.61 8.02 -15.08
C VAL A 18 -65.40 8.17 -13.57
N GLN A 19 -65.89 7.19 -12.80
CA GLN A 19 -65.58 7.07 -11.38
C GLN A 19 -64.08 6.72 -11.20
N PRO A 20 -63.39 7.36 -10.25
CA PRO A 20 -61.97 7.10 -10.00
C PRO A 20 -61.79 5.71 -9.40
N SER A 21 -60.89 4.95 -10.03
CA SER A 21 -60.38 3.66 -9.56
C SER A 21 -59.91 3.77 -8.11
N GLN A 22 -60.53 2.98 -7.24
CA GLN A 22 -60.16 2.82 -5.84
C GLN A 22 -58.67 2.48 -5.71
N ASP A 23 -57.98 3.26 -4.88
CA ASP A 23 -56.63 3.00 -4.42
C ASP A 23 -56.55 1.59 -3.82
N VAL A 24 -55.90 0.68 -4.54
CA VAL A 24 -55.47 -0.60 -4.01
C VAL A 24 -54.36 -0.32 -3.01
N GLU A 25 -54.70 -0.38 -1.73
CA GLU A 25 -53.74 -0.38 -0.63
C GLU A 25 -52.68 -1.48 -0.90
N PRO A 26 -51.39 -1.14 -1.02
CA PRO A 26 -50.38 -2.13 -1.36
C PRO A 26 -50.26 -3.14 -0.21
N ALA A 27 -50.63 -4.40 -0.50
CA ALA A 27 -50.43 -5.53 0.40
C ALA A 27 -48.99 -5.52 0.96
N PRO A 28 -48.78 -5.89 2.24
CA PRO A 28 -47.45 -5.84 2.86
C PRO A 28 -46.49 -6.70 2.03
N SER A 29 -45.57 -6.04 1.32
CA SER A 29 -44.61 -6.72 0.46
C SER A 29 -43.79 -7.67 1.33
N ARG A 30 -43.81 -8.97 1.01
CA ARG A 30 -42.95 -9.96 1.68
C ARG A 30 -41.50 -9.43 1.68
N PRO A 31 -40.75 -9.58 2.80
CA PRO A 31 -39.38 -9.11 2.86
C PRO A 31 -38.55 -9.77 1.76
N ARG A 32 -37.80 -8.96 1.00
CA ARG A 32 -36.98 -9.42 -0.11
C ARG A 32 -35.83 -10.29 0.42
N ARG A 33 -35.47 -11.33 -0.31
CA ARG A 33 -34.36 -12.22 0.09
C ARG A 33 -33.03 -11.53 -0.24
N VAL A 34 -32.22 -11.27 0.77
CA VAL A 34 -30.90 -10.64 0.61
C VAL A 34 -29.81 -11.56 1.15
N ALA A 35 -28.86 -11.93 0.28
CA ALA A 35 -27.71 -12.76 0.62
C ALA A 35 -26.39 -12.06 0.28
N PHE A 36 -25.34 -12.37 1.04
CA PHE A 36 -23.97 -11.99 0.69
C PHE A 36 -23.30 -13.14 -0.03
N THR A 37 -22.54 -12.84 -1.08
CA THR A 37 -21.77 -13.86 -1.79
C THR A 37 -20.62 -14.35 -0.90
N GLY A 38 -20.63 -15.63 -0.52
CA GLY A 38 -19.68 -16.19 0.44
C GLY A 38 -18.20 -15.99 0.05
N THR A 39 -17.88 -16.08 -1.24
CA THR A 39 -16.53 -15.81 -1.76
C THR A 39 -16.11 -14.36 -1.54
N SER A 40 -16.99 -13.38 -1.82
CA SER A 40 -16.71 -11.96 -1.60
C SER A 40 -16.48 -11.63 -0.12
N VAL A 41 -17.26 -12.25 0.78
CA VAL A 41 -17.08 -12.11 2.23
C VAL A 41 -15.75 -12.70 2.66
N ALA A 42 -15.41 -13.91 2.20
CA ALA A 42 -14.15 -14.56 2.53
C ALA A 42 -12.94 -13.70 2.08
N VAL A 43 -12.97 -13.17 0.86
CA VAL A 43 -11.92 -12.28 0.35
C VAL A 43 -11.83 -10.98 1.15
N SER A 44 -12.98 -10.36 1.47
CA SER A 44 -13.04 -9.16 2.32
C SER A 44 -12.44 -9.42 3.72
N CYS A 45 -12.77 -10.57 4.33
CA CYS A 45 -12.20 -11.01 5.59
C CYS A 45 -10.68 -11.23 5.52
N LEU A 46 -10.17 -11.81 4.43
CA LEU A 46 -8.72 -11.96 4.24
C LEU A 46 -8.01 -10.59 4.16
N PHE A 47 -8.60 -9.60 3.48
CA PHE A 47 -8.05 -8.24 3.46
C PHE A 47 -8.09 -7.59 4.85
N LEU A 48 -9.17 -7.79 5.61
CA LEU A 48 -9.26 -7.31 7.00
C LEU A 48 -8.19 -7.94 7.90
N ILE A 49 -8.04 -9.26 7.85
CA ILE A 49 -7.02 -9.98 8.63
C ILE A 49 -5.63 -9.46 8.27
N ASN A 50 -5.34 -9.32 6.97
CA ASN A 50 -4.08 -8.76 6.51
C ASN A 50 -3.84 -7.36 7.11
N LEU A 51 -4.83 -6.46 7.07
CA LEU A 51 -4.72 -5.11 7.65
C LEU A 51 -4.49 -5.11 9.16
N VAL A 52 -5.17 -5.98 9.90
CA VAL A 52 -5.05 -6.08 11.37
C VAL A 52 -3.71 -6.69 11.77
N VAL A 53 -3.14 -7.59 10.96
CA VAL A 53 -1.84 -8.24 11.22
C VAL A 53 -0.66 -7.37 10.75
N MET A 54 -0.86 -6.37 9.88
CA MET A 54 0.21 -5.51 9.38
C MET A 54 1.13 -4.91 10.47
N PRO A 55 0.65 -4.40 11.61
CA PRO A 55 1.51 -3.90 12.69
C PRO A 55 2.41 -4.98 13.31
N LEU A 56 2.03 -6.25 13.21
CA LEU A 56 2.77 -7.40 13.76
C LEU A 56 3.75 -8.01 12.76
N LYS A 57 3.65 -7.66 11.46
CA LYS A 57 4.57 -8.06 10.40
C LYS A 57 6.07 -7.90 10.75
N PRO A 58 6.52 -6.85 11.48
CA PRO A 58 7.94 -6.70 11.79
C PRO A 58 8.55 -7.88 12.57
N TYR A 59 7.74 -8.62 13.35
CA TYR A 59 8.20 -9.77 14.14
C TYR A 59 8.54 -11.01 13.30
N LEU A 60 8.38 -10.97 11.98
CA LEU A 60 8.99 -11.95 11.09
C LEU A 60 10.53 -11.85 11.09
N THR A 61 11.06 -10.67 11.42
CA THR A 61 12.49 -10.35 11.44
C THR A 61 12.96 -9.93 12.83
N GLU A 62 12.15 -9.16 13.54
CA GLU A 62 12.43 -8.70 14.90
C GLU A 62 12.19 -9.83 15.93
N PRO A 63 13.03 -9.94 16.97
CA PRO A 63 12.82 -10.91 18.03
C PRO A 63 11.49 -10.62 18.75
N LEU A 64 10.77 -11.70 19.08
CA LEU A 64 9.54 -11.59 19.87
C LEU A 64 9.87 -11.10 21.29
N PRO A 65 8.97 -10.36 21.95
CA PRO A 65 9.19 -9.88 23.32
C PRO A 65 9.42 -10.99 24.36
N VAL A 66 8.96 -12.20 24.08
CA VAL A 66 9.09 -13.39 24.94
C VAL A 66 10.34 -14.21 24.58
N SER A 67 11.01 -13.88 23.46
CA SER A 67 12.25 -14.55 23.07
C SER A 67 13.40 -14.01 23.92
N GLU A 68 14.04 -14.88 24.70
CA GLU A 68 15.27 -14.55 25.41
C GLU A 68 16.42 -14.44 24.39
N ALA A 69 16.55 -13.29 23.73
CA ALA A 69 17.78 -12.96 23.01
C ALA A 69 18.90 -12.76 24.04
N PHE A 70 19.89 -13.65 24.05
CA PHE A 70 20.92 -13.69 25.09
C PHE A 70 22.26 -13.20 24.54
N ARG A 71 22.86 -12.20 25.20
CA ARG A 71 24.23 -11.73 24.96
C ARG A 71 25.02 -11.85 26.25
N ALA A 72 25.57 -13.05 26.51
CA ALA A 72 26.43 -13.26 27.68
C ALA A 72 27.62 -12.29 27.64
N PRO A 73 27.77 -11.39 28.63
CA PRO A 73 28.87 -10.40 28.66
C PRO A 73 30.27 -11.03 28.68
N SER A 74 30.37 -12.31 29.07
CA SER A 74 31.64 -13.06 29.10
C SER A 74 32.14 -13.46 27.70
N LEU A 75 31.25 -13.56 26.72
CA LEU A 75 31.55 -14.04 25.36
C LEU A 75 31.26 -12.99 24.29
N PHE A 76 30.25 -12.15 24.52
CA PHE A 76 29.80 -11.16 23.55
C PHE A 76 30.30 -9.75 23.94
N PRO A 77 30.82 -8.95 23.00
CA PRO A 77 31.25 -7.59 23.29
C PRO A 77 30.09 -6.73 23.78
N ALA A 78 30.36 -5.84 24.74
CA ALA A 78 29.44 -4.75 25.01
C ALA A 78 29.16 -4.01 23.69
N VAL A 79 27.89 -3.67 23.43
CA VAL A 79 27.52 -2.96 22.19
C VAL A 79 28.07 -1.52 22.19
N ALA A 80 28.38 -0.99 23.37
CA ALA A 80 29.03 0.31 23.57
C ALA A 80 30.22 0.20 24.56
N PRO A 81 31.38 -0.36 24.17
CA PRO A 81 32.55 -0.38 25.05
C PRO A 81 33.03 1.06 25.35
N PRO A 82 33.49 1.37 26.57
CA PRO A 82 34.05 2.70 26.85
C PRO A 82 35.23 2.99 25.91
N LEU A 83 35.27 4.22 25.36
CA LEU A 83 36.30 4.69 24.41
C LEU A 83 37.71 4.78 25.04
N SER A 84 37.83 4.54 26.34
CA SER A 84 39.10 4.51 27.08
C SER A 84 39.01 3.53 28.24
N SER A 85 39.87 2.50 28.24
CA SER A 85 40.06 1.62 29.39
C SER A 85 40.77 2.40 30.49
N THR A 86 40.02 2.95 31.45
CA THR A 86 40.61 3.80 32.49
C THR A 86 41.36 3.02 33.57
N ASN A 87 41.24 1.69 33.63
CA ASN A 87 41.87 0.88 34.69
C ASN A 87 42.33 -0.48 34.15
N GLY A 88 43.58 -0.59 33.67
CA GLY A 88 44.44 -1.81 33.66
C GLY A 88 43.92 -3.21 33.27
N GLN A 89 42.65 -3.40 32.95
CA GLN A 89 42.04 -4.64 32.50
C GLN A 89 41.93 -4.56 30.98
N GLN A 90 42.86 -5.24 30.33
CA GLN A 90 42.94 -5.36 28.89
C GLN A 90 41.84 -6.32 28.43
N GLN A 91 40.60 -5.82 28.30
CA GLN A 91 39.53 -6.59 27.69
C GLN A 91 39.89 -6.86 26.21
N PRO A 92 39.73 -8.10 25.73
CA PRO A 92 39.88 -8.40 24.31
C PRO A 92 38.97 -7.47 23.50
N GLY A 93 39.52 -6.80 22.48
CA GLY A 93 38.75 -5.87 21.65
C GLY A 93 37.56 -6.57 20.97
N PRO A 94 36.50 -5.85 20.59
CA PRO A 94 35.25 -6.45 20.08
C PRO A 94 35.46 -7.46 18.94
N VAL A 95 36.43 -7.18 18.07
CA VAL A 95 36.80 -8.06 16.95
C VAL A 95 37.26 -9.43 17.44
N THR A 96 38.17 -9.49 18.41
CA THR A 96 38.70 -10.76 18.93
C THR A 96 37.66 -11.63 19.63
N GLN A 97 36.59 -11.03 20.16
CA GLN A 97 35.45 -11.77 20.72
C GLN A 97 34.57 -12.33 19.60
N PHE A 98 34.30 -11.54 18.56
CA PHE A 98 33.57 -12.03 17.38
C PHE A 98 34.33 -13.12 16.61
N GLU A 99 35.65 -13.02 16.48
CA GLU A 99 36.50 -14.06 15.88
C GLU A 99 36.40 -15.40 16.61
N ARG A 100 36.24 -15.38 17.94
CA ARG A 100 36.05 -16.61 18.73
C ARG A 100 34.68 -17.23 18.51
N LEU A 101 33.64 -16.41 18.38
CA LEU A 101 32.26 -16.88 18.17
C LEU A 101 32.03 -17.34 16.73
N TYR A 102 32.56 -16.62 15.76
CA TYR A 102 32.31 -16.81 14.35
C TYR A 102 33.64 -17.08 13.63
N ASN A 103 33.90 -18.34 13.33
CA ASN A 103 35.09 -18.78 12.60
C ASN A 103 34.73 -19.91 11.62
N ALA A 104 35.72 -20.38 10.87
CA ALA A 104 35.54 -21.43 9.88
C ALA A 104 35.05 -22.77 10.46
N GLY A 105 35.25 -23.02 11.77
CA GLY A 105 34.77 -24.21 12.45
C GLY A 105 33.38 -24.08 13.06
N THR A 106 32.94 -22.86 13.40
CA THR A 106 31.60 -22.62 13.97
C THR A 106 30.54 -22.31 12.91
N LEU A 107 30.95 -21.74 11.78
CA LEU A 107 30.06 -21.43 10.66
C LEU A 107 30.02 -22.59 9.64
N PRO A 108 28.86 -22.87 9.02
CA PRO A 108 28.77 -23.89 7.98
C PRO A 108 29.69 -23.59 6.78
N PRO A 109 30.39 -24.60 6.22
CA PRO A 109 31.49 -24.40 5.28
C PRO A 109 31.09 -23.75 3.94
N ASP A 110 29.81 -23.75 3.55
CA ASP A 110 29.32 -23.21 2.27
C ASP A 110 28.33 -22.04 2.38
N VAL A 111 28.15 -21.50 3.59
CA VAL A 111 27.19 -20.41 3.83
C VAL A 111 27.91 -19.05 3.80
N SER A 112 27.46 -18.14 2.95
CA SER A 112 27.97 -16.76 2.86
C SER A 112 27.30 -15.81 3.85
N TYR A 113 26.12 -16.17 4.35
CA TYR A 113 25.32 -15.38 5.27
C TYR A 113 24.66 -16.28 6.31
N PHE A 114 24.89 -15.98 7.58
CA PHE A 114 24.36 -16.71 8.72
C PHE A 114 23.71 -15.74 9.70
N TYR A 115 22.44 -15.95 10.00
CA TYR A 115 21.75 -15.25 11.08
C TYR A 115 21.87 -16.10 12.35
N ASP A 116 22.48 -15.55 13.40
CA ASP A 116 22.51 -16.15 14.72
C ASP A 116 21.25 -15.72 15.50
N PRO A 117 20.25 -16.61 15.68
CA PRO A 117 19.02 -16.29 16.38
C PRO A 117 19.21 -16.14 17.90
N VAL A 118 20.27 -16.71 18.47
CA VAL A 118 20.54 -16.68 19.92
C VAL A 118 21.08 -15.31 20.32
N HIS A 119 22.08 -14.82 19.59
CA HIS A 119 22.71 -13.52 19.86
C HIS A 119 22.04 -12.35 19.11
N VAL A 120 21.13 -12.66 18.18
CA VAL A 120 20.47 -11.72 17.26
C VAL A 120 21.54 -10.91 16.51
N VAL A 121 22.28 -11.61 15.65
CA VAL A 121 23.43 -11.06 14.92
C VAL A 121 23.43 -11.57 13.49
N GLU A 122 23.74 -10.68 12.55
CA GLU A 122 23.97 -11.04 11.16
C GLU A 122 25.46 -11.25 10.92
N VAL A 123 25.84 -12.41 10.38
CA VAL A 123 27.23 -12.78 10.10
C VAL A 123 27.38 -13.06 8.62
N MET A 124 28.39 -12.48 8.00
CA MET A 124 28.69 -12.64 6.59
C MET A 124 30.11 -13.12 6.41
N ARG A 125 30.29 -13.92 5.36
CA ARG A 125 31.58 -14.47 4.96
C ARG A 125 31.71 -14.33 3.45
N THR A 126 32.74 -13.61 3.02
CA THR A 126 33.06 -13.43 1.59
C THR A 126 34.45 -13.99 1.32
N GLY A 127 34.55 -14.97 0.43
CA GLY A 127 35.83 -15.47 -0.07
C GLY A 127 36.32 -14.61 -1.25
N VAL A 128 37.58 -14.18 -1.19
CA VAL A 128 38.18 -13.28 -2.17
C VAL A 128 39.54 -13.84 -2.61
N SER A 129 39.79 -13.82 -3.92
CA SER A 129 41.06 -14.26 -4.53
C SER A 129 42.01 -13.07 -4.72
N SER A 130 43.31 -13.31 -4.62
CA SER A 130 44.35 -12.31 -4.91
C SER A 130 44.32 -11.76 -6.35
N THR A 131 43.69 -12.47 -7.29
CA THR A 131 43.47 -12.02 -8.69
C THR A 131 42.47 -10.86 -8.79
N SER A 132 41.67 -10.62 -7.76
CA SER A 132 40.70 -9.53 -7.73
C SER A 132 41.33 -8.17 -7.39
N CYS A 133 42.65 -8.11 -7.18
CA CYS A 133 43.39 -6.89 -6.89
C CYS A 133 43.65 -5.98 -8.10
N ASP A 134 43.38 -6.43 -9.32
CA ASP A 134 43.51 -5.62 -10.54
C ASP A 134 42.50 -4.45 -10.56
N ASP A 135 41.36 -4.61 -9.88
CA ASP A 135 40.33 -3.59 -9.69
C ASP A 135 39.87 -3.54 -8.23
N ALA A 136 40.44 -2.61 -7.47
CA ALA A 136 40.14 -2.43 -6.04
C ALA A 136 38.66 -2.08 -5.78
N ASP A 137 38.00 -1.38 -6.71
CA ASP A 137 36.59 -1.01 -6.55
C ASP A 137 35.68 -2.23 -6.77
N ALA A 138 36.01 -3.07 -7.76
CA ALA A 138 35.33 -4.36 -7.96
C ALA A 138 35.55 -5.31 -6.78
N LEU A 139 36.76 -5.32 -6.22
CA LEU A 139 37.09 -6.08 -5.01
C LEU A 139 36.20 -5.67 -3.83
N VAL A 140 36.18 -4.39 -3.51
CA VAL A 140 35.41 -3.86 -2.38
C VAL A 140 33.91 -4.07 -2.61
N THR A 141 33.38 -3.83 -3.80
CA THR A 141 31.94 -4.05 -4.09
C THR A 141 31.51 -5.51 -4.06
N SER A 142 32.44 -6.46 -4.21
CA SER A 142 32.15 -7.89 -4.12
C SER A 142 31.90 -8.38 -2.68
N VAL A 143 32.34 -7.62 -1.67
CA VAL A 143 32.23 -8.01 -0.27
C VAL A 143 30.82 -7.77 0.26
N LEU A 144 30.28 -8.75 1.00
CA LEU A 144 28.94 -8.63 1.58
C LEU A 144 28.95 -7.64 2.76
N GLY A 145 27.95 -6.75 2.81
CA GLY A 145 27.78 -5.77 3.88
C GLY A 145 28.55 -4.45 3.73
N VAL A 146 29.30 -4.28 2.62
CA VAL A 146 30.13 -3.11 2.32
C VAL A 146 29.44 -1.74 2.37
N PRO A 147 28.13 -1.59 2.08
CA PRO A 147 27.45 -0.30 2.28
C PRO A 147 27.59 0.25 3.70
N PHE A 148 27.75 -0.61 4.70
CA PHE A 148 27.88 -0.24 6.10
C PHE A 148 29.34 -0.09 6.56
N PHE A 149 30.31 -0.28 5.65
CA PHE A 149 31.73 -0.17 5.98
C PHE A 149 32.19 1.29 5.91
N PRO A 150 32.92 1.78 6.91
CA PRO A 150 33.65 3.03 6.84
C PRO A 150 34.69 3.05 5.69
N PRO A 151 35.03 4.23 5.14
CA PRO A 151 36.05 4.34 4.08
C PRO A 151 37.42 3.75 4.47
N ASP A 152 37.86 3.96 5.70
CA ASP A 152 39.13 3.45 6.25
C ASP A 152 39.16 1.93 6.37
N VAL A 153 38.01 1.32 6.67
CA VAL A 153 37.87 -0.15 6.69
C VAL A 153 37.96 -0.71 5.27
N LYS A 154 37.35 -0.03 4.28
CA LYS A 154 37.42 -0.44 2.87
C LYS A 154 38.86 -0.42 2.37
N SER A 155 39.62 0.66 2.61
CA SER A 155 41.03 0.74 2.22
C SER A 155 41.89 -0.29 2.94
N ALA A 156 41.69 -0.48 4.25
CA ALA A 156 42.48 -1.43 5.02
C ALA A 156 42.27 -2.89 4.58
N ILE A 157 41.06 -3.25 4.12
CA ILE A 157 40.77 -4.57 3.54
C ILE A 157 41.51 -4.74 2.20
N VAL A 158 41.48 -3.73 1.33
CA VAL A 158 42.20 -3.77 0.04
C VAL A 158 43.70 -3.90 0.29
N ASP A 159 44.27 -3.09 1.20
CA ASP A 159 45.68 -3.15 1.55
C ASP A 159 46.06 -4.53 2.10
N ALA A 160 45.24 -5.12 2.97
CA ALA A 160 45.47 -6.45 3.52
C ALA A 160 45.41 -7.57 2.46
N VAL A 161 44.44 -7.51 1.55
CA VAL A 161 44.23 -8.55 0.52
C VAL A 161 45.22 -8.40 -0.63
N CYS A 162 45.67 -7.18 -0.95
CA CYS A 162 46.51 -6.90 -2.12
C CYS A 162 48.00 -6.76 -1.81
N SER A 163 48.39 -6.44 -0.57
CA SER A 163 49.79 -6.61 -0.10
C SER A 163 50.27 -8.06 -0.15
N LEU A 164 49.34 -9.01 -0.28
CA LEU A 164 49.61 -10.43 -0.53
C LEU A 164 50.25 -10.73 -1.90
N SER A 165 50.11 -9.84 -2.88
CA SER A 165 50.70 -10.01 -4.21
C SER A 165 52.21 -9.74 -4.23
N SER A 166 52.76 -9.09 -3.19
CA SER A 166 54.13 -8.62 -3.11
C SER A 166 54.93 -9.31 -1.99
N ASN A 167 55.10 -10.63 -2.10
CA ASN A 167 56.21 -11.41 -1.51
C ASN A 167 56.69 -11.01 -0.09
N ALA A 168 55.78 -10.70 0.84
CA ALA A 168 56.11 -10.26 2.19
C ALA A 168 55.85 -11.38 3.21
N THR A 169 56.94 -11.75 3.89
CA THR A 169 57.04 -12.76 4.95
C THR A 169 56.13 -12.47 6.16
N ASN A 170 55.29 -13.46 6.50
CA ASN A 170 54.87 -13.93 7.83
C ASN A 170 54.32 -12.98 8.92
N ASN A 171 54.28 -11.67 8.74
CA ASN A 171 53.55 -10.79 9.66
C ASN A 171 52.15 -10.51 9.10
N PHE A 172 51.29 -11.52 9.23
CA PHE A 172 49.87 -11.40 8.95
C PHE A 172 49.24 -10.47 9.99
N GLY A 173 49.20 -9.17 9.69
CA GLY A 173 48.37 -8.25 10.44
C GLY A 173 46.91 -8.61 10.19
N THR A 174 46.25 -9.27 11.14
CA THR A 174 44.80 -9.45 11.12
C THR A 174 44.19 -8.05 11.14
N VAL A 175 43.69 -7.56 10.00
CA VAL A 175 43.00 -6.27 9.94
C VAL A 175 41.63 -6.46 10.55
N GLY A 176 41.57 -6.31 11.87
CA GLY A 176 40.35 -6.34 12.65
C GLY A 176 39.90 -4.93 12.99
N ARG A 177 38.74 -4.50 12.49
CA ARG A 177 38.13 -3.20 12.81
C ARG A 177 36.71 -3.37 13.32
N SER A 178 36.33 -2.52 14.27
CA SER A 178 34.96 -2.43 14.78
C SER A 178 34.53 -0.98 14.90
N TRP A 179 33.29 -0.69 14.52
CA TRP A 179 32.70 0.65 14.56
C TRP A 179 31.23 0.57 14.95
N ARG A 180 30.66 1.71 15.31
CA ARG A 180 29.24 1.84 15.67
C ARG A 180 28.46 2.55 14.58
N ILE A 181 27.18 2.22 14.51
CA ILE A 181 26.22 2.91 13.65
C ILE A 181 25.06 3.34 14.55
N TYR A 182 24.82 4.65 14.64
CA TYR A 182 23.73 5.22 15.44
C TYR A 182 22.80 6.08 14.59
N LEU A 183 21.67 6.48 15.18
CA LEU A 183 20.66 7.30 14.52
C LEU A 183 20.44 8.63 15.26
N GLY A 184 21.10 9.68 14.79
CA GLY A 184 20.86 11.05 15.20
C GLY A 184 21.25 11.33 16.65
N ALA A 185 20.47 12.14 17.37
CA ALA A 185 20.75 12.45 18.78
C ALA A 185 20.48 11.26 19.72
N LYS A 186 19.79 10.22 19.25
CA LYS A 186 19.63 8.97 19.99
C LYS A 186 20.89 8.13 19.79
N LYS A 187 21.69 8.01 20.85
CA LYS A 187 22.85 7.10 20.94
C LYS A 187 22.40 5.62 21.05
N VAL A 188 21.55 5.18 20.13
CA VAL A 188 21.20 3.76 20.02
C VAL A 188 22.18 3.15 19.05
N ASP A 189 23.10 2.34 19.57
CA ASP A 189 24.29 1.90 18.84
C ASP A 189 24.10 0.49 18.27
N CYS A 190 24.20 0.32 16.96
CA CYS A 190 24.48 -0.99 16.35
C CYS A 190 26.00 -1.19 16.31
N LEU A 191 26.47 -2.39 16.63
CA LEU A 191 27.90 -2.71 16.58
C LEU A 191 28.22 -3.47 15.30
N SER A 192 29.18 -2.95 14.54
CA SER A 192 29.71 -3.59 13.34
C SER A 192 31.16 -3.97 13.54
N ALA A 193 31.58 -5.11 13.01
CA ALA A 193 32.97 -5.54 13.03
C ALA A 193 33.31 -6.30 11.75
N ALA A 194 34.51 -6.07 11.22
CA ALA A 194 35.05 -6.80 10.08
C ALA A 194 36.48 -7.24 10.37
N TRP A 195 36.82 -8.45 9.92
CA TRP A 195 38.19 -8.97 9.98
C TRP A 195 38.50 -9.87 8.79
N VAL A 196 39.80 -10.01 8.51
CA VAL A 196 40.30 -10.80 7.39
C VAL A 196 41.08 -11.99 7.93
N VAL A 197 40.69 -13.20 7.50
CA VAL A 197 41.40 -14.44 7.80
C VAL A 197 41.98 -14.98 6.51
N MET A 198 43.29 -15.26 6.52
CA MET A 198 43.98 -15.82 5.39
C MET A 198 43.99 -17.35 5.48
N LEU A 199 43.56 -18.04 4.42
CA LEU A 199 43.71 -19.49 4.32
C LEU A 199 44.93 -19.79 3.42
N PRO A 200 45.89 -20.60 3.89
CA PRO A 200 47.00 -21.02 3.04
C PRO A 200 46.48 -21.87 1.87
N ALA A 201 46.95 -21.56 0.65
CA ALA A 201 46.61 -22.31 -0.56
C ALA A 201 46.98 -23.80 -0.37
N HIS A 202 46.00 -24.70 -0.47
CA HIS A 202 46.22 -26.13 -0.20
C HIS A 202 46.95 -26.88 -1.32
N ASN A 203 47.38 -26.20 -2.39
CA ASN A 203 48.35 -26.68 -3.37
C ASN A 203 48.96 -25.47 -4.08
N SER A 204 50.24 -25.56 -4.45
CA SER A 204 51.09 -24.48 -5.01
C SER A 204 50.69 -23.95 -6.39
N THR A 205 49.43 -24.13 -6.81
CA THR A 205 48.86 -23.66 -8.08
C THR A 205 47.57 -22.84 -7.91
N THR A 206 47.02 -22.76 -6.70
CA THR A 206 45.82 -21.95 -6.42
C THR A 206 46.23 -20.65 -5.73
N SER A 207 45.68 -19.52 -6.21
CA SER A 207 45.84 -18.21 -5.59
C SER A 207 45.51 -18.25 -4.09
N ASN A 208 46.19 -17.42 -3.29
CA ASN A 208 45.86 -17.26 -1.88
C ASN A 208 44.42 -16.72 -1.77
N VAL A 209 43.58 -17.40 -0.99
CA VAL A 209 42.20 -17.00 -0.75
C VAL A 209 42.11 -16.31 0.61
N ALA A 210 41.71 -15.05 0.61
CA ALA A 210 41.35 -14.30 1.79
C ALA A 210 39.87 -14.51 2.10
N THR A 211 39.52 -14.78 3.36
CA THR A 211 38.12 -14.81 3.81
C THR A 211 37.87 -13.60 4.68
N ILE A 212 36.94 -12.76 4.24
CA ILE A 212 36.52 -11.56 4.96
C ILE A 212 35.25 -11.90 5.73
N TYR A 213 35.28 -11.69 7.03
CA TYR A 213 34.14 -11.82 7.91
C TYR A 213 33.59 -10.44 8.24
N TYR A 214 32.27 -10.32 8.24
CA TYR A 214 31.57 -9.13 8.68
C TYR A 214 30.43 -9.51 9.63
N VAL A 215 30.32 -8.77 10.72
CA VAL A 215 29.30 -8.96 11.74
C VAL A 215 28.55 -7.66 11.96
N PHE A 216 27.22 -7.76 11.94
CA PHE A 216 26.31 -6.67 12.29
C PHE A 216 25.44 -7.11 13.47
N ALA A 217 25.60 -6.44 14.61
CA ALA A 217 24.88 -6.70 15.83
C ALA A 217 23.96 -5.51 16.17
N PRO A 218 22.64 -5.62 15.93
CA PRO A 218 21.65 -4.60 16.32
C PRO A 218 21.66 -4.35 17.82
N HIS A 219 21.30 -3.15 18.27
CA HIS A 219 21.10 -2.90 19.70
C HIS A 219 19.86 -3.66 20.23
N ILE A 220 19.99 -4.42 21.33
CA ILE A 220 18.83 -4.97 22.03
C ILE A 220 18.29 -3.88 22.96
N LEU A 221 17.11 -3.37 22.63
CA LEU A 221 16.42 -2.33 23.41
C LEU A 221 16.01 -2.85 24.79
N SER A 222 15.75 -1.93 25.72
CA SER A 222 15.32 -2.29 27.07
C SER A 222 14.02 -3.12 27.03
N PRO A 223 13.82 -4.08 27.96
CA PRO A 223 12.60 -4.89 28.00
C PRO A 223 11.32 -4.05 28.06
N ALA A 224 11.35 -2.93 28.80
CA ALA A 224 10.25 -1.98 28.87
C ALA A 224 9.91 -1.38 27.49
N TRP A 225 10.91 -1.03 26.68
CA TRP A 225 10.68 -0.51 25.32
C TRP A 225 10.14 -1.59 24.39
N ILE A 226 10.63 -2.82 24.49
CA ILE A 226 10.13 -3.95 23.69
C ILE A 226 8.64 -4.22 23.98
N ILE A 227 8.25 -4.23 25.27
CA ILE A 227 6.86 -4.39 25.69
C ILE A 227 6.01 -3.19 25.25
N ALA A 228 6.54 -1.96 25.37
CA ALA A 228 5.85 -0.76 24.91
C ALA A 228 5.59 -0.81 23.40
N LYS A 229 6.55 -1.25 22.59
CA LYS A 229 6.38 -1.45 21.14
C LYS A 229 5.33 -2.51 20.81
N LEU A 230 5.34 -3.64 21.50
CA LEU A 230 4.30 -4.66 21.32
C LEU A 230 2.91 -4.11 21.66
N SER A 231 2.79 -3.44 22.81
CA SER A 231 1.54 -2.83 23.27
C SER A 231 1.03 -1.81 22.26
N TYR A 232 1.93 -0.97 21.73
CA TYR A 232 1.63 -0.01 20.68
C TYR A 232 1.09 -0.67 19.41
N ARG A 233 1.75 -1.72 18.92
CA ARG A 233 1.33 -2.48 17.72
C ARG A 233 -0.01 -3.18 17.93
N LEU A 234 -0.27 -3.73 19.11
CA LEU A 234 -1.56 -4.34 19.46
C LEU A 234 -2.68 -3.30 19.49
N VAL A 235 -2.43 -2.12 20.10
CA VAL A 235 -3.40 -1.02 20.11
C VAL A 235 -3.72 -0.55 18.69
N ILE A 236 -2.71 -0.38 17.82
CA ILE A 236 -2.94 -0.05 16.41
C ILE A 236 -3.81 -1.12 15.72
N SER A 237 -3.50 -2.40 15.94
CA SER A 237 -4.23 -3.52 15.33
C SER A 237 -5.71 -3.52 15.75
N VAL A 238 -6.00 -3.29 17.03
CA VAL A 238 -7.36 -3.15 17.57
C VAL A 238 -8.04 -1.91 17.00
N CYS A 239 -7.35 -0.77 16.94
CA CYS A 239 -7.87 0.46 16.35
C CYS A 239 -8.25 0.29 14.88
N ILE A 240 -7.42 -0.40 14.08
CA ILE A 240 -7.73 -0.72 12.67
C ILE A 240 -8.97 -1.60 12.59
N PHE A 241 -9.05 -2.66 13.41
CA PHE A 241 -10.20 -3.55 13.44
C PHE A 241 -11.50 -2.79 13.77
N VAL A 242 -11.50 -2.04 14.87
CA VAL A 242 -12.65 -1.22 15.30
C VAL A 242 -13.00 -0.21 14.20
N TYR A 243 -12.02 0.49 13.63
CA TYR A 243 -12.27 1.46 12.57
C TYR A 243 -12.91 0.80 11.33
N SER A 244 -12.40 -0.34 10.86
CA SER A 244 -12.98 -1.09 9.75
C SER A 244 -14.39 -1.59 10.06
N VAL A 245 -14.65 -2.08 11.28
CA VAL A 245 -15.99 -2.52 11.69
C VAL A 245 -16.98 -1.35 11.64
N TYR A 246 -16.65 -0.21 12.23
CA TYR A 246 -17.56 0.92 12.31
C TYR A 246 -17.77 1.64 10.97
N ARG A 247 -16.70 1.80 10.16
CA ARG A 247 -16.75 2.57 8.90
C ARG A 247 -17.12 1.74 7.67
N TYR A 248 -16.97 0.42 7.72
CA TYR A 248 -17.24 -0.44 6.56
C TYR A 248 -18.30 -1.50 6.85
N TYR A 249 -18.08 -2.36 7.84
CA TYR A 249 -18.98 -3.49 8.09
C TYR A 249 -20.34 -3.07 8.67
N ARG A 250 -20.41 -2.10 9.60
CA ARG A 250 -21.70 -1.59 10.09
C ARG A 250 -22.57 -1.02 8.95
N PRO A 251 -22.04 -0.17 8.04
CA PRO A 251 -22.74 0.21 6.81
C PRO A 251 -23.18 -0.97 5.94
N LEU A 252 -22.38 -2.03 5.79
CA LEU A 252 -22.80 -3.23 5.05
C LEU A 252 -24.03 -3.92 5.66
N TRP A 253 -24.07 -4.01 6.99
CA TRP A 253 -25.25 -4.53 7.70
C TRP A 253 -26.48 -3.64 7.47
N HIS A 254 -26.29 -2.32 7.47
CA HIS A 254 -27.35 -1.38 7.12
C HIS A 254 -27.88 -1.62 5.70
N LEU A 255 -26.99 -1.80 4.71
CA LEU A 255 -27.38 -2.09 3.33
C LEU A 255 -28.27 -3.32 3.23
N ARG A 256 -27.87 -4.42 3.88
CA ARG A 256 -28.67 -5.66 3.91
C ARG A 256 -30.05 -5.43 4.50
N TRP A 257 -30.12 -4.73 5.64
CA TRP A 257 -31.38 -4.45 6.32
C TRP A 257 -32.31 -3.55 5.50
N SER A 258 -31.76 -2.51 4.85
CA SER A 258 -32.54 -1.64 3.95
C SER A 258 -33.07 -2.39 2.74
N LEU A 259 -32.24 -3.22 2.08
CA LEU A 259 -32.67 -4.01 0.90
C LEU A 259 -33.72 -5.08 1.21
N GLN A 260 -33.77 -5.57 2.46
CA GLN A 260 -34.83 -6.50 2.89
C GLN A 260 -36.20 -5.82 2.98
N ARG A 261 -36.22 -4.52 3.33
CA ARG A 261 -37.44 -3.76 3.60
C ARG A 261 -37.90 -2.93 2.41
N GLN A 262 -36.97 -2.46 1.59
CA GLN A 262 -37.23 -1.48 0.52
C GLN A 262 -36.63 -1.93 -0.80
N PRO A 263 -37.22 -1.52 -1.93
CA PRO A 263 -36.62 -1.75 -3.24
C PRO A 263 -35.33 -0.94 -3.39
N LEU A 264 -34.41 -1.43 -4.22
CA LEU A 264 -33.14 -0.78 -4.51
C LEU A 264 -33.33 0.64 -5.08
N HIS A 265 -34.28 0.80 -6.00
CA HIS A 265 -34.75 2.09 -6.52
C HIS A 265 -36.24 2.00 -6.87
N VAL A 266 -36.88 3.13 -7.18
CA VAL A 266 -38.34 3.25 -7.39
C VAL A 266 -38.87 2.28 -8.46
N TRP A 267 -38.13 2.06 -9.56
CA TRP A 267 -38.52 1.13 -10.64
C TRP A 267 -38.04 -0.32 -10.47
N SER A 268 -37.44 -0.70 -9.35
CA SER A 268 -36.83 -2.04 -9.21
C SER A 268 -37.91 -3.09 -8.96
N THR A 269 -38.04 -4.07 -9.85
CA THR A 269 -38.99 -5.20 -9.76
C THR A 269 -38.39 -6.43 -9.07
N ALA A 270 -37.21 -6.28 -8.47
CA ALA A 270 -36.45 -7.39 -7.92
C ALA A 270 -37.07 -7.96 -6.63
N VAL A 271 -37.00 -9.29 -6.53
CA VAL A 271 -37.51 -10.06 -5.38
C VAL A 271 -36.34 -10.62 -4.54
N ARG A 272 -35.17 -10.82 -5.17
CA ARG A 272 -33.95 -11.35 -4.56
C ARG A 272 -32.76 -10.47 -4.89
N TYR A 273 -31.91 -10.23 -3.89
CA TYR A 273 -30.66 -9.49 -4.02
C TYR A 273 -29.47 -10.32 -3.54
N ASP A 274 -28.44 -10.45 -4.37
CA ASP A 274 -27.14 -10.97 -3.97
C ASP A 274 -26.13 -9.82 -3.95
N VAL A 275 -25.52 -9.59 -2.79
CA VAL A 275 -24.57 -8.48 -2.59
C VAL A 275 -23.15 -9.02 -2.58
N VAL A 276 -22.32 -8.40 -3.41
CA VAL A 276 -20.89 -8.67 -3.51
C VAL A 276 -20.17 -7.60 -2.73
N VAL A 277 -19.52 -8.04 -1.67
CA VAL A 277 -18.87 -7.17 -0.71
C VAL A 277 -17.50 -6.75 -1.24
N GLY A 278 -17.20 -5.45 -1.16
CA GLY A 278 -15.87 -4.89 -1.37
C GLY A 278 -14.94 -5.11 -0.16
N GLU A 279 -14.00 -4.18 0.04
CA GLU A 279 -13.00 -4.29 1.11
C GLU A 279 -12.63 -2.94 1.76
N PRO A 280 -12.23 -2.93 3.05
CA PRO A 280 -12.05 -1.70 3.82
C PRO A 280 -10.68 -1.00 3.65
N THR A 281 -9.76 -1.54 2.85
CA THR A 281 -8.36 -1.08 2.75
C THR A 281 -8.26 0.39 2.37
N CYS A 282 -8.99 0.85 1.35
CA CYS A 282 -8.91 2.25 0.93
C CYS A 282 -9.34 3.23 2.04
N LEU A 283 -10.30 2.83 2.90
CA LEU A 283 -10.75 3.64 4.04
C LEU A 283 -9.67 3.74 5.12
N VAL A 284 -9.03 2.61 5.46
CA VAL A 284 -7.95 2.57 6.45
C VAL A 284 -6.72 3.34 5.97
N LEU A 285 -6.31 3.15 4.71
CA LEU A 285 -5.14 3.81 4.12
C LEU A 285 -5.32 5.31 3.91
N SER A 286 -6.57 5.79 3.87
CA SER A 286 -6.87 7.23 3.77
C SER A 286 -6.84 7.94 5.11
N ASN A 287 -6.72 7.21 6.24
CA ASN A 287 -6.69 7.80 7.57
C ASN A 287 -5.28 8.26 7.93
N ALA A 288 -5.10 9.59 8.06
CA ALA A 288 -3.81 10.21 8.39
C ALA A 288 -3.18 9.67 9.68
N TRP A 289 -3.99 9.41 10.71
CA TRP A 289 -3.51 8.93 12.01
C TRP A 289 -3.00 7.50 11.94
N VAL A 290 -3.67 6.64 11.18
CA VAL A 290 -3.21 5.26 10.96
C VAL A 290 -1.88 5.27 10.20
N CYS A 291 -1.78 6.04 9.11
CA CYS A 291 -0.54 6.17 8.36
C CYS A 291 0.60 6.74 9.22
N LEU A 292 0.33 7.77 10.02
CA LEU A 292 1.31 8.35 10.94
C LEU A 292 1.77 7.33 11.99
N ALA A 293 0.86 6.52 12.53
CA ALA A 293 1.19 5.50 13.51
C ALA A 293 2.16 4.44 12.94
N PHE A 294 1.95 4.00 11.70
CA PHE A 294 2.90 3.09 11.03
C PHE A 294 4.25 3.74 10.72
N VAL A 295 4.27 5.03 10.37
CA VAL A 295 5.53 5.77 10.19
C VAL A 295 6.29 5.83 11.51
N VAL A 296 5.61 6.14 12.62
CA VAL A 296 6.23 6.16 13.96
C VAL A 296 6.73 4.76 14.36
N ASP A 297 6.00 3.69 14.08
CA ASP A 297 6.45 2.31 14.32
C ASP A 297 7.74 1.97 13.56
N PHE A 298 7.82 2.38 12.29
CA PHE A 298 9.00 2.19 11.45
C PHE A 298 10.23 2.87 12.04
N TRP A 299 10.11 4.15 12.43
CA TRP A 299 11.19 4.91 13.08
C TRP A 299 11.51 4.40 14.50
N GLY A 300 10.60 3.67 15.15
CA GLY A 300 10.84 3.03 16.45
C GLY A 300 11.59 1.70 16.37
N SER A 301 11.91 1.20 15.17
CA SER A 301 12.57 -0.10 14.94
C SER A 301 13.70 0.01 13.91
N THR A 302 14.51 1.06 14.06
CA THR A 302 15.59 1.40 13.12
C THR A 302 16.79 0.47 13.21
N GLU A 303 16.98 -0.22 14.34
CA GLU A 303 18.09 -1.16 14.57
C GLU A 303 18.03 -2.37 13.62
N PHE A 304 16.80 -2.76 13.25
CA PHE A 304 16.52 -3.87 12.36
C PHE A 304 16.40 -3.44 10.89
N PHE A 305 16.39 -2.14 10.60
CA PHE A 305 16.46 -1.63 9.23
C PHE A 305 17.76 -2.05 8.55
N GLY A 306 18.91 -1.83 9.20
CA GLY A 306 20.22 -2.27 8.70
C GLY A 306 20.26 -3.78 8.44
N SER A 307 19.74 -4.57 9.38
CA SER A 307 19.63 -6.03 9.22
C SER A 307 18.81 -6.43 8.00
N ALA A 308 17.68 -5.74 7.75
CA ALA A 308 16.85 -6.02 6.58
C ALA A 308 17.53 -5.63 5.26
N CYS A 309 18.28 -4.52 5.23
CA CYS A 309 19.10 -4.14 4.08
C CYS A 309 20.18 -5.19 3.77
N LEU A 310 20.80 -5.74 4.83
CA LEU A 310 21.78 -6.83 4.73
C LEU A 310 21.17 -8.14 4.19
N ARG A 311 19.97 -8.52 4.65
CA ARG A 311 19.21 -9.69 4.13
C ARG A 311 18.83 -9.53 2.67
N MET A 312 18.39 -8.33 2.28
CA MET A 312 18.07 -8.00 0.90
C MET A 312 19.30 -8.08 -0.03
N GLY A 313 20.52 -7.89 0.49
CA GLY A 313 21.76 -8.11 -0.27
C GLY A 313 22.03 -9.57 -0.65
N GLN A 314 21.35 -10.54 -0.01
CA GLN A 314 21.58 -11.96 -0.22
C GLN A 314 20.76 -12.51 -1.40
N THR A 315 21.30 -12.46 -2.61
CA THR A 315 20.62 -13.03 -3.79
C THR A 315 20.72 -14.56 -3.89
N ASN A 316 21.62 -15.19 -3.13
CA ASN A 316 21.81 -16.64 -3.16
C ASN A 316 20.74 -17.38 -2.34
N ASP A 317 20.23 -16.76 -1.27
CA ASP A 317 19.13 -17.26 -0.46
C ASP A 317 17.88 -16.41 -0.69
N ILE A 318 16.99 -16.90 -1.55
CA ILE A 318 15.75 -16.22 -1.92
C ILE A 318 14.85 -16.01 -0.68
N GLY A 319 14.91 -16.90 0.32
CA GLY A 319 14.13 -16.79 1.55
C GLY A 319 14.54 -15.55 2.35
N LEU A 320 15.84 -15.37 2.57
CA LEU A 320 16.39 -14.19 3.25
C LEU A 320 16.14 -12.91 2.45
N PHE A 321 16.30 -12.96 1.13
CA PHE A 321 15.96 -11.85 0.25
C PHE A 321 14.49 -11.41 0.43
N VAL A 322 13.55 -12.35 0.30
CA VAL A 322 12.11 -12.08 0.45
C VAL A 322 11.80 -11.55 1.86
N LEU A 323 12.45 -12.08 2.90
CA LEU A 323 12.27 -11.60 4.27
C LEU A 323 12.72 -10.14 4.44
N GLY A 324 13.87 -9.77 3.87
CA GLY A 324 14.37 -8.40 3.83
C GLY A 324 13.43 -7.46 3.06
N VAL A 325 12.99 -7.88 1.88
CA VAL A 325 12.02 -7.14 1.04
C VAL A 325 10.70 -6.93 1.76
N LEU A 326 10.16 -7.96 2.43
CA LEU A 326 8.92 -7.87 3.18
C LEU A 326 9.04 -6.90 4.36
N TYR A 327 10.19 -6.89 5.06
CA TYR A 327 10.44 -5.97 6.17
C TYR A 327 10.56 -4.51 5.70
N LEU A 328 11.30 -4.28 4.61
CA LEU A 328 11.45 -2.94 4.01
C LEU A 328 10.15 -2.44 3.37
N GLY A 329 9.25 -3.34 2.96
CA GLY A 329 7.92 -3.00 2.47
C GLY A 329 7.07 -2.18 3.45
N ARG A 330 7.44 -2.10 4.74
CA ARG A 330 6.81 -1.18 5.72
C ARG A 330 6.93 0.29 5.33
N THR A 331 7.92 0.66 4.51
CA THR A 331 8.06 2.03 3.98
C THR A 331 6.92 2.45 3.05
N VAL A 332 6.05 1.51 2.62
CA VAL A 332 4.81 1.84 1.90
C VAL A 332 3.92 2.82 2.68
N TRP A 333 3.97 2.78 4.01
CA TRP A 333 3.17 3.68 4.85
C TRP A 333 3.65 5.13 4.76
N CYS A 334 4.94 5.37 4.52
CA CYS A 334 5.44 6.71 4.21
C CYS A 334 4.83 7.22 2.89
N ALA A 335 4.72 6.31 1.92
CA ALA A 335 4.08 6.56 0.63
C ALA A 335 2.56 6.85 0.76
N TYR A 336 1.83 6.10 1.59
CA TYR A 336 0.42 6.42 1.87
C TYR A 336 0.26 7.73 2.65
N ALA A 337 1.11 7.98 3.65
CA ALA A 337 1.10 9.24 4.39
C ALA A 337 1.33 10.44 3.47
N SER A 338 2.26 10.33 2.51
CA SER A 338 2.52 11.40 1.53
C SER A 338 1.31 11.65 0.63
N LEU A 339 0.57 10.61 0.21
CA LEU A 339 -0.67 10.77 -0.54
C LEU A 339 -1.78 11.46 0.27
N VAL A 340 -1.88 11.17 1.57
CA VAL A 340 -2.83 11.83 2.48
C VAL A 340 -2.50 13.30 2.65
N VAL A 341 -1.22 13.64 2.89
CA VAL A 341 -0.75 15.02 2.96
C VAL A 341 -0.96 15.73 1.62
N LEU A 342 -0.64 15.07 0.50
CA LEU A 342 -0.83 15.62 -0.83
C LEU A 342 -2.31 15.94 -1.11
N ASN A 343 -3.25 15.08 -0.71
CA ASN A 343 -4.69 15.37 -0.85
C ASN A 343 -5.08 16.63 -0.08
N ALA A 344 -4.65 16.74 1.18
CA ALA A 344 -4.93 17.91 2.00
C ALA A 344 -4.34 19.19 1.37
N THR A 345 -3.11 19.13 0.87
CA THR A 345 -2.43 20.26 0.21
C THR A 345 -3.12 20.64 -1.10
N LEU A 346 -3.45 19.69 -1.97
CA LEU A 346 -4.13 19.95 -3.24
C LEU A 346 -5.53 20.55 -3.02
N LYS A 347 -6.27 20.08 -2.01
CA LYS A 347 -7.56 20.66 -1.65
C LYS A 347 -7.41 22.08 -1.10
N ARG A 348 -6.45 22.33 -0.21
CA ARG A 348 -6.16 23.68 0.32
C ARG A 348 -5.75 24.67 -0.75
N LEU A 349 -5.03 24.21 -1.78
CA LEU A 349 -4.59 25.04 -2.91
C LEU A 349 -5.60 25.07 -4.06
N HIS A 350 -6.79 24.45 -3.91
CA HIS A 350 -7.80 24.33 -4.97
C HIS A 350 -7.28 23.71 -6.28
N MET A 351 -6.29 22.83 -6.19
CA MET A 351 -5.65 22.15 -7.32
C MET A 351 -6.00 20.66 -7.41
N ALA A 352 -7.08 20.18 -6.78
CA ALA A 352 -7.44 18.75 -6.83
C ALA A 352 -7.68 18.22 -8.25
N GLN A 353 -7.98 19.09 -9.22
CA GLN A 353 -8.04 18.75 -10.65
C GLN A 353 -6.74 18.18 -11.22
N TRP A 354 -5.59 18.42 -10.58
CA TRP A 354 -4.31 17.85 -10.96
C TRP A 354 -4.07 16.47 -10.37
N ALA A 355 -4.86 16.05 -9.38
CA ALA A 355 -4.73 14.76 -8.73
C ALA A 355 -5.20 13.63 -9.65
N VAL A 356 -4.41 12.56 -9.71
CA VAL A 356 -4.83 11.29 -10.30
C VAL A 356 -4.83 10.26 -9.18
N PRO A 357 -5.94 9.56 -8.93
CA PRO A 357 -6.02 8.61 -7.83
C PRO A 357 -5.05 7.44 -8.04
N ALA A 358 -4.17 7.24 -7.08
CA ALA A 358 -3.24 6.12 -7.05
C ALA A 358 -3.96 4.83 -6.64
N ASN A 359 -3.62 3.72 -7.29
CA ASN A 359 -4.08 2.41 -6.85
C ASN A 359 -3.18 1.97 -5.69
N THR A 360 -3.80 1.71 -4.53
CA THR A 360 -3.08 1.39 -3.28
C THR A 360 -2.28 0.09 -3.37
N THR A 361 -2.77 -0.89 -4.14
CA THR A 361 -2.14 -2.20 -4.29
C THR A 361 -0.97 -2.16 -5.25
N THR A 362 -1.13 -1.46 -6.39
CA THR A 362 -0.02 -1.20 -7.31
C THR A 362 1.10 -0.46 -6.60
N LEU A 363 0.77 0.55 -5.79
CA LEU A 363 1.74 1.28 -4.99
C LEU A 363 2.45 0.37 -3.97
N ALA A 364 1.71 -0.49 -3.26
CA ALA A 364 2.30 -1.45 -2.32
C ALA A 364 3.31 -2.40 -2.98
N ILE A 365 2.95 -2.95 -4.15
CA ILE A 365 3.83 -3.85 -4.91
C ILE A 365 5.05 -3.10 -5.41
N ALA A 366 4.87 -1.89 -5.96
CA ALA A 366 5.97 -1.08 -6.48
C ALA A 366 6.96 -0.68 -5.37
N VAL A 367 6.47 -0.25 -4.21
CA VAL A 367 7.30 0.10 -3.06
C VAL A 367 7.98 -1.13 -2.47
N THR A 368 7.25 -2.23 -2.28
CA THR A 368 7.82 -3.43 -1.64
C THR A 368 8.80 -4.14 -2.57
N VAL A 369 8.35 -4.58 -3.74
CA VAL A 369 9.16 -5.38 -4.69
C VAL A 369 10.13 -4.48 -5.45
N GLY A 370 9.62 -3.39 -6.01
CA GLY A 370 10.45 -2.45 -6.78
C GLY A 370 11.47 -1.75 -5.90
N GLY A 371 11.08 -1.28 -4.71
CA GLY A 371 12.01 -0.70 -3.73
C GLY A 371 13.12 -1.67 -3.36
N GLY A 372 12.78 -2.90 -2.93
CA GLY A 372 13.79 -3.90 -2.56
C GLY A 372 14.75 -4.27 -3.69
N PHE A 373 14.23 -4.48 -4.90
CA PHE A 373 15.07 -4.78 -6.06
C PHE A 373 15.99 -3.60 -6.43
N LEU A 374 15.44 -2.37 -6.49
CA LEU A 374 16.21 -1.18 -6.81
C LEU A 374 17.31 -0.93 -5.78
N THR A 375 17.02 -1.07 -4.49
CA THR A 375 18.04 -0.89 -3.45
C THR A 375 19.15 -1.94 -3.54
N SER A 376 18.81 -3.19 -3.91
CA SER A 376 19.82 -4.23 -4.18
C SER A 376 20.74 -3.87 -5.33
N VAL A 377 20.20 -3.25 -6.40
CA VAL A 377 20.99 -2.77 -7.54
C VAL A 377 21.82 -1.53 -7.17
N GLN A 378 21.26 -0.61 -6.39
CA GLN A 378 21.96 0.61 -5.94
C GLN A 378 23.25 0.29 -5.19
N VAL A 379 23.24 -0.75 -4.35
CA VAL A 379 24.41 -1.20 -3.59
C VAL A 379 25.53 -1.75 -4.47
N LYS A 380 25.20 -2.34 -5.63
CA LYS A 380 26.18 -2.90 -6.57
C LYS A 380 26.80 -1.86 -7.51
N LEU A 381 26.29 -0.63 -7.52
CA LEU A 381 26.80 0.44 -8.37
C LEU A 381 27.79 1.30 -7.57
N PRO A 382 29.11 1.30 -7.91
CA PRO A 382 30.13 2.04 -7.17
C PRO A 382 29.80 3.51 -6.86
N PRO A 383 29.29 4.33 -7.80
CA PRO A 383 29.00 5.74 -7.50
C PRO A 383 27.84 5.91 -6.50
N LEU A 384 26.85 5.03 -6.53
CA LEU A 384 25.73 5.08 -5.57
C LEU A 384 26.14 4.55 -4.21
N MET A 385 26.96 3.49 -4.17
CA MET A 385 27.56 3.01 -2.93
C MET A 385 28.44 4.10 -2.28
N ALA A 386 29.25 4.81 -3.07
CA ALA A 386 30.05 5.94 -2.59
C ALA A 386 29.17 7.05 -2.04
N PHE A 387 28.05 7.37 -2.70
CA PHE A 387 27.08 8.34 -2.21
C PHE A 387 26.46 7.94 -0.86
N TYR A 388 26.04 6.68 -0.67
CA TYR A 388 25.54 6.21 0.63
C TYR A 388 26.63 6.18 1.71
N THR A 389 27.86 5.78 1.34
CA THR A 389 29.00 5.83 2.26
C THR A 389 29.25 7.27 2.72
N TRP A 390 29.20 8.23 1.79
CA TRP A 390 29.31 9.65 2.09
C TRP A 390 28.22 10.11 3.08
N LEU A 391 26.97 9.72 2.85
CA LEU A 391 25.86 10.03 3.77
C LEU A 391 26.10 9.49 5.19
N LEU A 392 26.60 8.26 5.33
CA LEU A 392 26.93 7.66 6.63
C LEU A 392 28.09 8.37 7.35
N THR A 393 29.01 8.96 6.59
CA THR A 393 30.19 9.67 7.13
C THR A 393 29.97 11.16 7.37
N LEU A 394 28.79 11.72 7.06
CA LEU A 394 28.47 13.13 7.28
C LEU A 394 28.69 13.57 8.73
N VAL A 395 28.34 12.69 9.66
CA VAL A 395 28.63 12.84 11.08
C VAL A 395 29.32 11.56 11.53
N ASN A 396 30.64 11.63 11.68
CA ASN A 396 31.45 10.51 12.15
C ASN A 396 32.26 10.89 13.39
N THR A 397 32.76 9.86 14.06
CA THR A 397 33.75 10.02 15.13
C THR A 397 34.97 9.20 14.80
N VAL A 398 36.14 9.78 15.02
CA VAL A 398 37.44 9.16 14.73
C VAL A 398 38.23 8.95 16.02
N ASP A 399 39.03 7.90 16.06
CA ASP A 399 39.98 7.65 17.15
C ASP A 399 41.25 8.54 17.02
N GLY A 400 42.17 8.43 17.99
CA GLY A 400 43.44 9.15 17.97
C GLY A 400 44.38 8.76 16.81
N ASN A 401 44.08 7.68 16.10
CA ASN A 401 44.82 7.20 14.93
C ASN A 401 44.12 7.59 13.61
N GLY A 402 42.99 8.31 13.67
CA GLY A 402 42.21 8.71 12.51
C GLY A 402 41.26 7.65 11.95
N ASN A 403 41.09 6.49 12.62
CA ASN A 403 40.15 5.45 12.20
C ASN A 403 38.73 5.81 12.64
N VAL A 404 37.73 5.46 11.82
CA VAL A 404 36.33 5.75 12.13
C VAL A 404 35.79 4.75 13.15
N VAL A 405 35.30 5.25 14.28
CA VAL A 405 34.75 4.44 15.39
C VAL A 405 33.24 4.54 15.51
N ALA A 406 32.61 5.57 14.96
CA ALA A 406 31.15 5.64 14.84
C ALA A 406 30.69 6.43 13.60
N LEU A 407 29.54 6.02 13.07
CA LEU A 407 28.83 6.57 11.90
C LEU A 407 27.38 6.93 12.27
N ASP A 408 26.80 7.92 11.58
CA ASP A 408 25.39 8.31 11.71
C ASP A 408 24.59 7.89 10.47
N ASP A 409 23.58 7.04 10.65
CA ASP A 409 22.71 6.54 9.58
C ASP A 409 21.53 7.49 9.27
N THR A 410 21.38 8.60 9.99
CA THR A 410 20.20 9.47 9.85
C THR A 410 20.02 10.01 8.44
N ALA A 411 21.10 10.49 7.82
CA ALA A 411 21.02 11.06 6.48
C ALA A 411 20.66 10.00 5.42
N ALA A 412 21.26 8.81 5.50
CA ALA A 412 20.97 7.70 4.59
C ALA A 412 19.53 7.18 4.76
N MET A 413 19.06 7.01 5.99
CA MET A 413 17.66 6.69 6.30
C MET A 413 16.66 7.71 5.77
N VAL A 414 16.93 9.01 5.96
CA VAL A 414 16.05 10.09 5.45
C VAL A 414 16.00 10.05 3.92
N VAL A 415 17.16 9.91 3.25
CA VAL A 415 17.21 9.79 1.79
C VAL A 415 16.43 8.58 1.30
N TYR A 416 16.57 7.44 1.97
CA TYR A 416 15.82 6.22 1.66
C TYR A 416 14.30 6.45 1.79
N VAL A 417 13.84 6.95 2.93
CA VAL A 417 12.42 7.23 3.18
C VAL A 417 11.86 8.25 2.18
N VAL A 418 12.61 9.32 1.89
CA VAL A 418 12.23 10.32 0.88
C VAL A 418 12.12 9.67 -0.51
N GLY A 419 13.06 8.81 -0.90
CA GLY A 419 12.99 8.04 -2.14
C GLY A 419 11.74 7.17 -2.22
N MET A 420 11.37 6.49 -1.13
CA MET A 420 10.15 5.69 -1.08
C MET A 420 8.88 6.55 -1.17
N THR A 421 8.86 7.74 -0.54
CA THR A 421 7.74 8.67 -0.71
C THR A 421 7.64 9.23 -2.13
N ALA A 422 8.78 9.47 -2.79
CA ALA A 422 8.86 9.96 -4.17
C ALA A 422 8.26 8.96 -5.18
N THR A 423 8.31 7.67 -4.86
CA THR A 423 7.75 6.59 -5.70
C THR A 423 6.24 6.78 -5.96
N CYS A 424 5.48 7.32 -4.99
CA CYS A 424 4.07 7.69 -5.19
C CYS A 424 3.89 8.67 -6.35
N PHE A 425 4.72 9.72 -6.38
CA PHE A 425 4.65 10.74 -7.42
C PHE A 425 5.02 10.16 -8.77
N GLY A 426 6.03 9.28 -8.84
CA GLY A 426 6.39 8.55 -10.06
C GLY A 426 5.22 7.76 -10.64
N ILE A 427 4.46 7.03 -9.82
CA ILE A 427 3.31 6.25 -10.26
C ILE A 427 2.15 7.15 -10.71
N VAL A 428 1.87 8.23 -9.96
CA VAL A 428 0.80 9.19 -10.29
C VAL A 428 1.11 9.93 -11.59
N LEU A 429 2.33 10.44 -11.75
CA LEU A 429 2.80 11.09 -12.97
C LEU A 429 2.82 10.11 -14.14
N GLY A 430 3.34 8.89 -13.94
CA GLY A 430 3.34 7.83 -14.94
C GLY A 430 1.93 7.54 -15.46
N LYS A 431 0.94 7.38 -14.57
CA LYS A 431 -0.47 7.21 -14.96
C LYS A 431 -0.99 8.40 -15.77
N LYS A 432 -0.66 9.63 -15.38
CA LYS A 432 -1.09 10.85 -16.10
C LYS A 432 -0.52 10.90 -17.52
N TYR A 433 0.79 10.69 -17.69
CA TYR A 433 1.45 10.74 -18.99
C TYR A 433 1.07 9.57 -19.90
N VAL A 434 0.99 8.34 -19.36
CA VAL A 434 0.51 7.17 -20.10
C VAL A 434 -0.95 7.37 -20.51
N GLY A 435 -1.79 7.88 -19.61
CA GLY A 435 -3.19 8.21 -19.90
C GLY A 435 -3.33 9.24 -21.03
N GLN A 436 -2.53 10.30 -21.01
CA GLN A 436 -2.50 11.29 -22.09
C GLN A 436 -2.01 10.71 -23.42
N SER A 437 -0.95 9.88 -23.42
CA SER A 437 -0.44 9.24 -24.64
C SER A 437 -1.44 8.21 -25.22
N VAL A 438 -2.11 7.43 -24.37
CA VAL A 438 -3.15 6.48 -24.79
C VAL A 438 -4.39 7.21 -25.29
N ALA A 439 -4.79 8.30 -24.64
CA ALA A 439 -5.90 9.15 -25.09
C ALA A 439 -5.61 9.79 -26.44
N ARG A 440 -4.38 10.29 -26.67
CA ARG A 440 -3.92 10.80 -27.98
C ARG A 440 -3.89 9.73 -29.05
N ARG A 441 -3.47 8.50 -28.74
CA ARG A 441 -3.52 7.35 -29.67
C ARG A 441 -4.96 6.96 -30.01
N ARG A 442 -5.85 6.92 -29.01
CA ARG A 442 -7.27 6.60 -29.19
C ARG A 442 -8.02 7.70 -29.94
N SER A 443 -7.70 8.98 -29.74
CA SER A 443 -8.29 10.08 -30.50
C SER A 443 -7.82 10.06 -31.96
N HIS A 444 -6.55 9.75 -32.23
CA HIS A 444 -6.07 9.50 -33.60
C HIS A 444 -6.78 8.31 -34.27
N LEU A 445 -7.01 7.23 -33.53
CA LEU A 445 -7.73 6.06 -34.04
C LEU A 445 -9.22 6.35 -34.26
N ARG A 446 -9.86 7.13 -33.37
CA ARG A 446 -11.24 7.59 -33.54
C ARG A 446 -11.40 8.57 -34.70
N HIS A 447 -10.45 9.48 -34.93
CA HIS A 447 -10.47 10.36 -36.11
C HIS A 447 -10.33 9.57 -37.43
N ARG A 448 -9.62 8.44 -37.42
CA ARG A 448 -9.56 7.51 -38.56
C ARG A 448 -10.83 6.69 -38.77
N ILE A 449 -11.64 6.47 -37.73
CA ILE A 449 -12.89 5.71 -37.82
C ILE A 449 -14.08 6.65 -38.12
N GLN A 450 -14.08 7.88 -37.61
CA GLN A 450 -15.11 8.89 -37.90
C GLN A 450 -15.01 9.47 -39.32
N THR A 451 -13.91 9.25 -40.05
CA THR A 451 -13.84 9.55 -41.48
C THR A 451 -14.58 8.53 -42.36
N ILE A 452 -15.14 7.46 -41.77
CA ILE A 452 -15.90 6.42 -42.48
C ILE A 452 -17.42 6.47 -42.19
N GLN A 453 -17.88 7.19 -41.15
CA GLN A 453 -19.31 7.32 -40.86
C GLN A 453 -19.68 8.73 -40.42
N VAL A 454 -19.91 9.63 -41.39
CA VAL A 454 -20.69 10.85 -41.18
C VAL A 454 -21.91 10.78 -42.09
N GLY A 455 -23.04 10.45 -41.48
CA GLY A 455 -24.34 10.39 -42.16
C GLY A 455 -25.43 9.92 -41.21
N ALA A 456 -25.80 10.72 -40.21
CA ALA A 456 -27.10 10.63 -39.51
C ALA A 456 -27.31 11.78 -38.50
N THR A 457 -28.01 12.80 -38.97
CA THR A 457 -29.05 13.60 -38.29
C THR A 457 -28.98 13.81 -36.77
N THR A 458 -28.60 15.03 -36.39
CA THR A 458 -28.89 15.66 -35.09
C THR A 458 -30.38 16.01 -35.00
N ARG A 459 -31.12 15.36 -34.08
CA ARG A 459 -32.45 15.82 -33.65
C ARG A 459 -32.33 16.49 -32.28
N ALA A 460 -32.66 17.77 -32.23
CA ALA A 460 -32.68 18.57 -31.02
C ALA A 460 -33.77 18.07 -30.06
N ALA A 461 -33.40 17.78 -28.81
CA ALA A 461 -34.33 17.42 -27.75
C ALA A 461 -34.75 18.66 -26.96
N THR A 462 -36.07 18.90 -26.91
CA THR A 462 -36.72 19.93 -26.11
C THR A 462 -36.61 19.64 -24.61
N PRO A 463 -36.55 20.68 -23.74
CA PRO A 463 -36.39 20.49 -22.30
C PRO A 463 -37.73 20.23 -21.61
N ARG A 464 -37.89 19.09 -20.93
CA ARG A 464 -38.97 18.87 -19.96
C ARG A 464 -38.45 18.97 -18.52
N LEU A 465 -39.21 19.71 -17.73
CA LEU A 465 -39.15 19.85 -16.28
C LEU A 465 -39.44 18.48 -15.62
N SER A 466 -38.57 17.98 -14.74
CA SER A 466 -38.94 16.87 -13.83
C SER A 466 -37.99 16.80 -12.62
N ASP A 467 -38.50 17.24 -11.47
CA ASP A 467 -37.93 17.07 -10.12
C ASP A 467 -38.20 15.67 -9.54
N LEU A 468 -38.24 14.64 -10.40
CA LEU A 468 -38.31 13.24 -9.98
C LEU A 468 -36.93 12.60 -10.13
N PRO A 469 -36.55 11.65 -9.24
CA PRO A 469 -35.38 10.81 -9.49
C PRO A 469 -35.46 10.27 -10.92
N GLN A 470 -34.35 10.31 -11.67
CA GLN A 470 -34.28 9.75 -13.01
C GLN A 470 -34.02 8.23 -12.94
N PRO A 471 -34.42 7.45 -13.95
CA PRO A 471 -34.06 6.04 -14.03
C PRO A 471 -32.55 5.85 -13.93
N PRO A 472 -32.06 4.77 -13.28
CA PRO A 472 -30.64 4.54 -13.10
C PRO A 472 -29.92 4.54 -14.45
N GLN A 473 -29.03 5.51 -14.63
CA GLN A 473 -28.31 5.68 -15.89
C GLN A 473 -27.19 4.65 -16.00
N ARG A 474 -27.08 4.04 -17.19
CA ARG A 474 -25.93 3.20 -17.56
C ARG A 474 -24.73 4.12 -17.76
N SER A 475 -23.69 3.92 -16.97
CA SER A 475 -22.47 4.74 -16.97
C SER A 475 -21.25 3.86 -17.25
N VAL A 476 -20.16 4.44 -17.76
CA VAL A 476 -18.92 3.66 -17.95
C VAL A 476 -18.34 3.26 -16.58
N GLU A 477 -18.61 4.07 -15.57
CA GLU A 477 -18.21 3.95 -14.17
C GLU A 477 -18.93 2.80 -13.43
N SER A 478 -20.12 2.42 -13.90
CA SER A 478 -20.86 1.24 -13.39
C SER A 478 -20.23 -0.09 -13.80
N ARG A 479 -19.42 -0.11 -14.87
CA ARG A 479 -18.84 -1.34 -15.42
C ARG A 479 -17.82 -1.95 -14.49
N MET A 480 -17.79 -3.27 -14.46
CA MET A 480 -16.82 -4.03 -13.66
C MET A 480 -15.36 -3.75 -14.07
N ALA A 481 -15.13 -3.43 -15.35
CA ALA A 481 -13.81 -3.07 -15.89
C ALA A 481 -13.29 -1.69 -15.45
N PHE A 482 -14.15 -0.82 -14.90
CA PHE A 482 -13.72 0.47 -14.34
C PHE A 482 -12.90 0.30 -13.06
N ASN A 483 -13.03 -0.85 -12.41
CA ASN A 483 -12.34 -1.12 -11.16
C ASN A 483 -10.84 -1.31 -11.34
N ASP A 484 -10.12 -1.09 -10.24
CA ASP A 484 -8.73 -1.47 -10.11
C ASP A 484 -8.53 -2.98 -10.34
N PHE A 485 -7.38 -3.38 -10.89
CA PHE A 485 -7.05 -4.79 -11.18
C PHE A 485 -7.32 -5.72 -9.98
N LYS A 486 -7.01 -5.27 -8.76
CA LYS A 486 -7.33 -6.01 -7.53
C LYS A 486 -8.81 -6.37 -7.46
N HIS A 487 -9.69 -5.39 -7.64
CA HIS A 487 -11.12 -5.61 -7.51
C HIS A 487 -11.69 -6.33 -8.74
N GLN A 488 -11.09 -6.16 -9.93
CA GLN A 488 -11.37 -7.02 -11.09
C GLN A 488 -11.07 -8.50 -10.79
N MET A 489 -9.96 -8.80 -10.11
CA MET A 489 -9.65 -10.17 -9.67
C MET A 489 -10.69 -10.69 -8.67
N VAL A 490 -11.17 -9.86 -7.73
CA VAL A 490 -12.23 -10.28 -6.80
C VAL A 490 -13.52 -10.62 -7.54
N LEU A 491 -13.93 -9.77 -8.49
CA LEU A 491 -15.12 -10.02 -9.32
C LEU A 491 -14.95 -11.27 -10.20
N TRP A 492 -13.75 -11.51 -10.72
CA TRP A 492 -13.42 -12.73 -11.46
C TRP A 492 -13.47 -13.98 -10.57
N LEU A 493 -12.90 -13.94 -9.35
CA LEU A 493 -12.96 -15.03 -8.37
C LEU A 493 -14.39 -15.35 -7.94
N CYS A 494 -15.27 -14.34 -7.92
CA CYS A 494 -16.70 -14.53 -7.68
C CYS A 494 -17.46 -15.07 -8.91
N ARG A 495 -16.77 -15.38 -10.02
CA ARG A 495 -17.32 -15.85 -11.30
C ARG A 495 -18.27 -14.88 -12.00
N MET A 496 -18.07 -13.57 -11.80
CA MET A 496 -19.01 -12.55 -12.31
C MET A 496 -18.48 -11.74 -13.50
N GLY A 497 -17.27 -12.04 -13.98
CA GLY A 497 -16.66 -11.34 -15.12
C GLY A 497 -17.35 -11.57 -16.48
N SER A 498 -18.37 -12.44 -16.56
CA SER A 498 -19.12 -12.74 -17.78
C SER A 498 -20.49 -12.06 -17.85
N THR A 499 -20.83 -11.21 -16.88
CA THR A 499 -22.13 -10.52 -16.85
C THR A 499 -22.17 -9.46 -17.96
N ASP A 500 -23.25 -9.42 -18.74
CA ASP A 500 -23.39 -8.47 -19.84
C ASP A 500 -23.31 -7.02 -19.33
N ASP A 501 -22.39 -6.22 -19.88
CA ASP A 501 -22.20 -4.79 -19.58
C ASP A 501 -23.50 -3.99 -19.77
N GLY A 502 -24.48 -4.52 -20.52
CA GLY A 502 -25.80 -3.95 -20.71
C GLY A 502 -26.67 -3.89 -19.44
N VAL A 503 -26.31 -4.61 -18.37
CA VAL A 503 -27.11 -4.77 -17.14
C VAL A 503 -26.56 -3.96 -15.95
N CYS A 504 -25.39 -3.34 -16.10
CA CYS A 504 -24.74 -2.58 -15.04
C CYS A 504 -25.26 -1.13 -14.92
N THR A 505 -25.56 -0.71 -13.69
CA THR A 505 -26.05 0.63 -13.33
C THR A 505 -25.32 1.20 -12.10
N GLY A 506 -25.46 2.50 -11.85
CA GLY A 506 -24.81 3.20 -10.72
C GLY A 506 -23.43 3.77 -11.04
N GLY A 507 -22.60 3.95 -10.01
CA GLY A 507 -21.30 4.62 -10.10
C GLY A 507 -21.38 6.13 -10.38
N SER A 508 -22.54 6.75 -10.15
CA SER A 508 -22.78 8.18 -10.44
C SER A 508 -21.78 9.10 -9.73
N VAL A 509 -21.36 8.69 -8.53
CA VAL A 509 -20.33 9.32 -7.69
C VAL A 509 -19.02 9.55 -8.47
N TYR A 510 -18.57 8.58 -9.27
CA TYR A 510 -17.29 8.68 -9.98
C TYR A 510 -17.34 9.66 -11.15
N ARG A 511 -18.51 9.84 -11.78
CA ARG A 511 -18.70 10.88 -12.79
C ARG A 511 -18.60 12.26 -12.16
N ILE A 512 -19.13 12.44 -10.95
CA ILE A 512 -18.98 13.67 -10.17
C ILE A 512 -17.52 13.88 -9.78
N PHE A 513 -16.79 12.83 -9.37
CA PHE A 513 -15.37 12.96 -9.06
C PHE A 513 -14.52 13.34 -10.28
N GLN A 514 -14.90 12.94 -11.49
CA GLN A 514 -14.22 13.39 -12.71
C GLN A 514 -14.47 14.88 -13.00
N LEU A 515 -15.69 15.39 -12.75
CA LEU A 515 -16.05 16.79 -12.98
C LEU A 515 -15.56 17.72 -11.85
N PHE A 516 -15.67 17.25 -10.61
CA PHE A 516 -15.35 17.98 -9.39
C PHE A 516 -14.48 17.11 -8.45
N PRO A 517 -13.18 16.96 -8.74
CA PRO A 517 -12.27 16.16 -7.91
C PRO A 517 -12.19 16.61 -6.45
N MET A 518 -12.50 17.88 -6.16
CA MET A 518 -12.55 18.44 -4.81
C MET A 518 -13.60 17.77 -3.91
N VAL A 519 -14.67 17.23 -4.49
CA VAL A 519 -15.78 16.56 -3.80
C VAL A 519 -15.40 15.14 -3.37
N GLN A 520 -14.33 14.58 -3.93
CA GLN A 520 -13.81 13.29 -3.48
C GLN A 520 -13.17 13.44 -2.10
N ALA A 521 -13.51 12.62 -1.12
CA ALA A 521 -12.88 12.68 0.21
C ALA A 521 -11.35 12.58 0.11
N GLN A 522 -10.88 11.68 -0.75
CA GLN A 522 -9.47 11.49 -1.05
C GLN A 522 -9.22 11.40 -2.58
N CYS A 523 -8.76 12.49 -3.20
CA CYS A 523 -8.54 12.54 -4.66
C CYS A 523 -7.22 11.90 -5.12
N THR A 524 -6.30 11.63 -4.19
CA THR A 524 -4.98 11.02 -4.47
C THR A 524 -4.98 9.50 -4.32
N ILE A 525 -6.03 8.90 -3.77
CA ILE A 525 -6.16 7.45 -3.52
C ILE A 525 -7.44 6.95 -4.16
N SER A 526 -7.35 5.83 -4.90
CA SER A 526 -8.52 5.16 -5.45
C SER A 526 -9.46 4.67 -4.35
N GLN A 527 -10.72 5.06 -4.44
CA GLN A 527 -11.78 4.74 -3.48
C GLN A 527 -12.63 3.52 -3.89
N THR A 528 -12.42 3.01 -5.10
CA THR A 528 -13.20 1.92 -5.72
C THR A 528 -13.20 0.60 -4.93
N GLY A 529 -12.20 0.37 -4.09
CA GLY A 529 -12.04 -0.89 -3.34
C GLY A 529 -13.16 -1.21 -2.35
N SER A 530 -13.80 -0.20 -1.75
CA SER A 530 -14.88 -0.40 -0.77
C SER A 530 -16.28 -0.45 -1.38
N ASP A 531 -16.42 -0.26 -2.69
CA ASP A 531 -17.72 -0.34 -3.33
C ASP A 531 -18.27 -1.76 -3.29
N CYS A 532 -19.59 -1.85 -3.29
CA CYS A 532 -20.31 -3.12 -3.37
C CYS A 532 -21.12 -3.19 -4.65
N TYR A 533 -21.38 -4.42 -5.10
CA TYR A 533 -22.23 -4.68 -6.26
C TYR A 533 -23.47 -5.43 -5.81
N VAL A 534 -24.64 -4.87 -6.11
CA VAL A 534 -25.95 -5.45 -5.78
C VAL A 534 -26.52 -6.07 -7.05
N PHE A 535 -26.60 -7.39 -7.07
CA PHE A 535 -27.21 -8.17 -8.15
C PHE A 535 -28.68 -8.39 -7.83
N ALA A 536 -29.56 -7.95 -8.72
CA ALA A 536 -31.00 -7.98 -8.52
C ALA A 536 -31.64 -9.01 -9.45
N TYR A 537 -32.43 -9.92 -8.87
CA TYR A 537 -33.08 -11.01 -9.58
C TYR A 537 -34.61 -10.87 -9.53
N ASN A 538 -35.27 -11.23 -10.64
CA ASN A 538 -36.73 -11.28 -10.71
C ASN A 538 -37.28 -12.54 -10.01
N ALA A 539 -38.61 -12.70 -10.03
CA ALA A 539 -39.26 -13.88 -9.47
C ALA A 539 -38.93 -15.19 -10.22
N ALA A 540 -38.48 -15.09 -11.49
CA ALA A 540 -38.04 -16.21 -12.32
C ALA A 540 -36.54 -16.55 -12.14
N ASP A 541 -35.86 -15.89 -11.18
CA ASP A 541 -34.44 -16.04 -10.88
C ASP A 541 -33.48 -15.55 -11.99
N GLU A 542 -33.97 -14.68 -12.88
CA GLU A 542 -33.16 -14.04 -13.91
C GLU A 542 -32.58 -12.71 -13.41
N LEU A 543 -31.32 -12.44 -13.77
CA LEU A 543 -30.62 -11.21 -13.41
C LEU A 543 -31.19 -10.02 -14.20
N ILE A 544 -31.75 -9.04 -13.48
CA ILE A 544 -32.37 -7.84 -14.06
C ILE A 544 -31.40 -6.67 -14.14
N GLU A 545 -30.64 -6.45 -13.06
CA GLU A 545 -29.73 -5.31 -12.91
C GLU A 545 -28.57 -5.62 -11.96
N VAL A 546 -27.43 -4.97 -12.20
CA VAL A 546 -26.27 -4.97 -11.31
C VAL A 546 -25.95 -3.53 -10.95
N THR A 547 -26.25 -3.12 -9.72
CA THR A 547 -26.01 -1.75 -9.27
C THR A 547 -24.74 -1.66 -8.45
N ARG A 548 -23.81 -0.80 -8.86
CA ARG A 548 -22.66 -0.39 -8.05
C ARG A 548 -23.12 0.59 -6.98
N VAL A 549 -22.81 0.32 -5.71
CA VAL A 549 -23.08 1.22 -4.60
C VAL A 549 -21.80 1.63 -3.89
N SER A 550 -21.69 2.92 -3.58
CA SER A 550 -20.54 3.56 -2.94
C SER A 550 -20.92 4.17 -1.59
N LEU A 551 -19.95 4.27 -0.69
CA LEU A 551 -20.17 4.86 0.64
C LEU A 551 -20.22 6.39 0.56
N VAL A 552 -21.20 6.99 1.23
CA VAL A 552 -21.31 8.45 1.35
C VAL A 552 -20.08 9.05 2.05
N ASP A 553 -19.45 8.31 2.96
CA ASP A 553 -18.20 8.70 3.63
C ASP A 553 -17.03 8.99 2.67
N GLN A 554 -17.12 8.56 1.41
CA GLN A 554 -16.12 8.85 0.38
C GLN A 554 -16.34 10.19 -0.32
N ILE A 555 -17.43 10.89 -0.01
CA ILE A 555 -17.82 12.19 -0.55
C ILE A 555 -17.52 13.26 0.50
N ASP A 556 -16.71 14.25 0.15
CA ASP A 556 -16.43 15.40 0.99
C ASP A 556 -17.58 16.42 0.90
N LEU A 557 -18.51 16.30 1.83
CA LEU A 557 -19.65 17.22 1.97
C LEU A 557 -19.30 18.50 2.76
N THR A 558 -18.06 18.64 3.23
CA THR A 558 -17.69 19.71 4.19
C THR A 558 -17.16 20.99 3.53
N GLN A 559 -16.88 20.98 2.22
CA GLN A 559 -16.35 22.15 1.55
C GLN A 559 -17.39 23.26 1.40
N LYS A 560 -17.16 24.34 2.15
CA LYS A 560 -17.83 25.64 2.01
C LYS A 560 -17.18 26.45 0.88
N THR A 561 -17.28 25.98 -0.35
CA THR A 561 -16.90 26.83 -1.49
C THR A 561 -18.07 27.77 -1.80
N THR A 562 -17.79 29.03 -2.14
CA THR A 562 -18.76 30.08 -2.44
C THR A 562 -19.69 29.75 -3.62
N ALA A 563 -19.27 28.84 -4.50
CA ALA A 563 -20.15 28.04 -5.33
C ALA A 563 -20.18 26.64 -4.73
N ARG A 564 -21.26 26.25 -4.05
CA ARG A 564 -21.45 24.86 -3.59
C ARG A 564 -21.83 24.03 -4.81
N PRO A 565 -20.95 23.19 -5.37
CA PRO A 565 -21.37 22.30 -6.44
C PRO A 565 -22.26 21.19 -5.89
N VAL A 566 -22.31 20.94 -4.57
CA VAL A 566 -23.16 19.90 -3.98
C VAL A 566 -24.13 20.51 -2.96
N HIS A 567 -25.44 20.44 -3.22
CA HIS A 567 -26.50 20.77 -2.29
C HIS A 567 -27.06 19.49 -1.65
N GLN A 568 -27.11 19.46 -0.32
CA GLN A 568 -27.74 18.38 0.42
C GLN A 568 -29.20 18.76 0.68
N THR A 569 -30.12 18.29 -0.15
CA THR A 569 -31.54 18.24 0.19
C THR A 569 -31.81 16.85 0.78
N VAL A 570 -32.03 16.81 2.09
CA VAL A 570 -32.48 15.60 2.77
C VAL A 570 -33.97 15.43 2.44
N VAL A 571 -34.23 14.85 1.27
CA VAL A 571 -35.52 14.27 0.96
C VAL A 571 -35.39 12.79 1.27
N GLU A 572 -36.08 12.33 2.32
CA GLU A 572 -36.17 10.89 2.58
C GLU A 572 -36.88 10.25 1.40
N THR A 573 -36.11 9.52 0.60
CA THR A 573 -36.65 8.80 -0.54
C THR A 573 -37.06 7.40 -0.09
N ALA A 574 -38.10 6.83 -0.70
CA ALA A 574 -38.56 5.46 -0.45
C ALA A 574 -37.53 4.31 -0.72
N PRO A 575 -36.51 4.44 -1.60
CA PRO A 575 -35.58 3.35 -1.88
C PRO A 575 -34.45 3.17 -0.85
N ALA A 576 -33.85 1.98 -0.87
CA ALA A 576 -32.87 1.51 0.11
C ALA A 576 -31.51 2.25 0.07
N VAL A 577 -31.15 2.80 -1.09
CA VAL A 577 -29.89 3.54 -1.32
C VAL A 577 -30.19 4.93 -1.85
N GLY A 578 -29.29 5.87 -1.54
CA GLY A 578 -29.39 7.23 -2.06
C GLY A 578 -28.99 7.33 -3.53
N SER A 579 -29.23 8.50 -4.11
CA SER A 579 -28.81 8.82 -5.47
C SER A 579 -28.18 10.21 -5.52
N LEU A 580 -27.24 10.39 -6.44
CA LEU A 580 -26.68 11.69 -6.76
C LEU A 580 -27.18 12.13 -8.12
N VAL A 581 -27.76 13.33 -8.18
CA VAL A 581 -28.31 13.89 -9.41
C VAL A 581 -27.57 15.18 -9.73
N LEU A 582 -27.05 15.28 -10.94
CA LEU A 582 -26.53 16.54 -11.48
C LEU A 582 -27.72 17.39 -11.97
N GLY A 583 -27.98 18.49 -11.28
CA GLY A 583 -28.90 19.55 -11.68
C GLY A 583 -28.36 20.38 -12.84
N ARG A 584 -29.25 21.10 -13.53
CA ARG A 584 -28.87 22.05 -14.59
C ARG A 584 -28.26 23.32 -14.00
N GLU A 585 -27.23 23.85 -14.68
CA GLU A 585 -26.67 25.18 -14.46
C GLU A 585 -27.80 26.21 -14.35
N LYS A 586 -28.01 26.78 -13.16
CA LYS A 586 -28.83 27.99 -13.03
C LYS A 586 -28.03 29.27 -13.17
N GLU A 587 -26.70 29.25 -12.99
CA GLU A 587 -25.84 30.44 -13.06
C GLU A 587 -24.38 30.13 -13.50
N GLY A 588 -24.18 29.14 -14.39
CA GLY A 588 -22.82 28.76 -14.87
C GLY A 588 -22.01 27.85 -13.94
N ALA A 589 -22.63 27.32 -12.89
CA ALA A 589 -22.10 26.24 -12.05
C ALA A 589 -23.07 25.06 -12.04
N ALA A 590 -22.55 23.85 -12.26
CA ALA A 590 -23.34 22.62 -12.16
C ALA A 590 -23.67 22.36 -10.67
N ASP A 591 -24.96 22.24 -10.36
CA ASP A 591 -25.45 21.89 -9.02
C ASP A 591 -25.59 20.36 -8.91
N VAL A 592 -25.17 19.77 -7.80
CA VAL A 592 -25.18 18.33 -7.55
C VAL A 592 -26.03 18.11 -6.31
N THR A 593 -27.13 17.38 -6.46
CA THR A 593 -28.02 17.10 -5.34
C THR A 593 -27.79 15.68 -4.83
N LEU A 594 -27.46 15.55 -3.54
CA LEU A 594 -27.40 14.26 -2.87
C LEU A 594 -28.75 13.93 -2.23
N TYR A 595 -29.47 12.98 -2.81
CA TYR A 595 -30.67 12.39 -2.22
C TYR A 595 -30.26 11.22 -1.33
N ARG A 596 -30.59 11.28 -0.04
CA ARG A 596 -30.33 10.15 0.86
C ARG A 596 -31.40 9.08 0.70
N GLY A 597 -30.96 7.81 0.70
CA GLY A 597 -31.87 6.67 0.76
C GLY A 597 -32.54 6.59 2.13
N ALA A 598 -33.57 5.77 2.25
CA ALA A 598 -34.35 5.73 3.48
C ALA A 598 -33.51 5.33 4.70
N ASN A 599 -33.97 5.75 5.88
CA ASN A 599 -33.26 5.61 7.15
C ASN A 599 -31.85 6.21 7.12
N ASN A 600 -31.66 7.29 6.36
CA ASN A 600 -30.38 7.98 6.25
C ASN A 600 -29.24 7.06 5.73
N SER A 601 -29.53 6.29 4.68
CA SER A 601 -28.64 5.24 4.17
C SER A 601 -27.23 5.74 3.88
N PRO A 602 -26.16 5.04 4.35
CA PRO A 602 -24.77 5.40 4.09
C PRO A 602 -24.30 5.03 2.68
N TRP A 603 -25.19 4.52 1.83
CA TRP A 603 -24.88 4.04 0.48
C TRP A 603 -25.59 4.89 -0.58
N VAL A 604 -24.89 5.12 -1.69
CA VAL A 604 -25.39 5.81 -2.88
C VAL A 604 -25.09 4.99 -4.13
N ALA A 605 -25.99 5.02 -5.11
CA ALA A 605 -25.82 4.37 -6.41
C ALA A 605 -25.28 5.33 -7.47
#